data_AF-A0A9Q8WF04-F1
#
_entry.id   AF-A0A9Q8WF04-F1
#
_cell.length_a   1.000
_cell.length_b   1.000
_cell.length_c   1.000
_cell.angle_alpha   90.00
_cell.angle_beta   90.00
_cell.angle_gamma   90.00
#
_symmetry.space_group_name_H-M   'P 1'
#
loop_
_entity.id
_entity.type
_entity.pdbx_description
1 polymer ?
#
loop_
_entity_poly.entity_id
_entity_poly.type
_entity_poly.pdbx_seq_one_letter_code
_entity_poly.pdbx_strand_id
1 'polypeptide(L)'
;MSIRLIDTETLRSRLFTASLAPAYAILSHTWGENEEISFQEFTQISETPDHKASRKSGYEKIVATCREAKANGMAYAWIDTCCIDKTSSAELGEAINSMFGWYRDAEVCYAFLSDWPAAGDDGESTDDALKDCRWFTRGWCLQELIAPRVLRFYDAKWNFRGHRSDFRAAISSITRVDADVLGDCTLLESKPVARRMSWASRRTTTRVEDIAYCLIGIFDVNMPMLYGEGDRAFLRLQEEIIRRSNDISIFCHAPLRPESTTRFKGEENMPQDLSDLHFCDMLAKSPEAFSESNSISRIRGTLLDGREFSMTNRGIRFGRRRFFEVPEINCLGMKLDYAASPNCKNPEIFNVFLRKVGPNLFSRVLPMAAKYRHTRVELDDARRTMVVEEDACVISRVTPSIQRQIQESVTRRVDVYLQILQNHEEHLKLQVVEGFPPDRWDSLNRKFLIPKDAPYRTSLRLRIALGQNHTDVYLTCGIPSTGGRDGRKQPWTAFSTSDCRQLWYSGNWGDDDESEMAQATAQYLTSNMKALLKARICQEPRNVWGSMPFTCKIEAYLAL
;
A
#
# COMPACT_ATOMS: atom_id res chain seq x y z
N MET A 1 -14.61 28.40 -5.03
CA MET A 1 -13.18 28.65 -4.82
C MET A 1 -12.81 29.96 -5.50
N SER A 2 -12.09 30.81 -4.79
CA SER A 2 -11.58 32.10 -5.28
C SER A 2 -10.09 31.99 -5.60
N ILE A 3 -9.60 32.85 -6.48
CA ILE A 3 -8.19 32.99 -6.79
C ILE A 3 -7.82 34.48 -6.69
N ARG A 4 -6.70 34.77 -6.04
CA ARG A 4 -6.16 36.13 -5.97
C ARG A 4 -5.04 36.25 -6.98
N LEU A 5 -5.09 37.27 -7.83
CA LEU A 5 -4.10 37.54 -8.86
C LEU A 5 -3.49 38.93 -8.67
N ILE A 6 -2.25 39.10 -9.11
CA ILE A 6 -1.51 40.36 -9.12
C ILE A 6 -1.74 41.03 -10.46
N ASP A 7 -2.22 42.26 -10.44
CA ASP A 7 -2.29 43.12 -11.63
C ASP A 7 -0.87 43.55 -12.02
N THR A 8 -0.46 43.19 -13.24
CA THR A 8 0.94 43.35 -13.71
C THR A 8 1.35 44.81 -13.93
N GLU A 9 0.40 45.74 -13.99
CA GLU A 9 0.67 47.17 -14.17
C GLU A 9 0.71 47.91 -12.84
N THR A 10 -0.24 47.60 -11.96
CA THR A 10 -0.36 48.30 -10.67
C THR A 10 0.35 47.60 -9.51
N LEU A 11 0.77 46.34 -9.70
CA LEU A 11 1.31 45.46 -8.65
C LEU A 11 0.38 45.36 -7.44
N ARG A 12 -0.93 45.37 -7.68
CA ARG A 12 -1.96 45.21 -6.64
C ARG A 12 -2.66 43.87 -6.78
N SER A 13 -3.05 43.30 -5.65
CA SER A 13 -3.82 42.06 -5.64
C SER A 13 -5.30 42.32 -5.95
N ARG A 14 -5.93 41.43 -6.72
CA ARG A 14 -7.36 41.40 -7.02
C ARG A 14 -7.91 40.00 -6.84
N LEU A 15 -9.11 39.89 -6.27
CA LEU A 15 -9.77 38.61 -6.02
C LEU A 15 -10.77 38.31 -7.15
N PHE A 16 -10.73 37.08 -7.63
CA PHE A 16 -11.62 36.56 -8.67
C PHE A 16 -12.30 35.28 -8.19
N THR A 17 -13.49 35.00 -8.69
CA THR A 17 -14.04 33.64 -8.66
C THR A 17 -13.23 32.79 -9.63
N ALA A 18 -12.81 31.57 -9.23
CA ALA A 18 -11.92 30.75 -10.06
C ALA A 18 -12.49 30.47 -11.47
N SER A 19 -13.80 30.27 -11.60
CA SER A 19 -14.48 30.06 -12.90
C SER A 19 -14.52 31.30 -13.80
N LEU A 20 -14.19 32.47 -13.26
CA LEU A 20 -14.18 33.76 -13.95
C LEU A 20 -12.78 34.41 -13.91
N ALA A 21 -11.74 33.62 -13.61
CA ALA A 21 -10.38 34.12 -13.59
C ALA A 21 -9.97 34.56 -15.01
N PRO A 22 -9.44 35.78 -15.19
CA PRO A 22 -8.88 36.21 -16.47
C PRO A 22 -7.62 35.39 -16.79
N ALA A 23 -7.10 35.45 -18.02
CA ALA A 23 -5.82 34.81 -18.35
C ALA A 23 -4.69 35.37 -17.47
N TYR A 24 -3.86 34.48 -16.91
CA TYR A 24 -2.77 34.84 -16.01
C TYR A 24 -1.51 34.00 -16.24
N ALA A 25 -0.36 34.59 -15.91
CA ALA A 25 0.90 33.88 -15.73
C ALA A 25 0.98 33.30 -14.31
N ILE A 26 1.68 32.20 -14.11
CA ILE A 26 1.93 31.62 -12.78
C ILE A 26 3.43 31.43 -12.55
N LEU A 27 3.93 31.78 -11.37
CA LEU A 27 5.33 31.56 -10.98
C LEU A 27 5.48 30.23 -10.27
N SER A 28 6.50 29.47 -10.66
CA SER A 28 7.04 28.32 -9.95
C SER A 28 8.49 28.61 -9.58
N HIS A 29 8.82 28.58 -8.29
CA HIS A 29 10.16 28.90 -7.81
C HIS A 29 10.48 28.19 -6.50
N THR A 30 11.77 28.14 -6.15
CA THR A 30 12.20 27.71 -4.82
C THR A 30 12.24 28.89 -3.86
N TRP A 31 11.68 28.72 -2.67
CA TRP A 31 11.71 29.76 -1.63
C TRP A 31 13.12 29.95 -1.06
N GLY A 32 13.53 31.21 -0.87
CA GLY A 32 14.70 31.59 -0.09
C GLY A 32 14.36 31.79 1.39
N GLU A 33 15.32 31.56 2.30
CA GLU A 33 15.09 31.79 3.73
C GLU A 33 14.92 33.29 4.03
N ASN A 34 13.77 33.67 4.62
CA ASN A 34 13.43 35.07 4.98
C ASN A 34 13.43 36.07 3.81
N GLU A 35 13.49 35.58 2.59
CA GLU A 35 13.59 36.38 1.36
C GLU A 35 12.24 36.55 0.65
N GLU A 36 11.29 35.65 0.89
CA GLU A 36 9.97 35.70 0.26
C GLU A 36 9.07 36.80 0.85
N ILE A 37 8.14 37.27 0.03
CA ILE A 37 7.13 38.28 0.41
C ILE A 37 5.84 37.56 0.78
N SER A 38 5.34 37.79 2.00
CA SER A 38 4.02 37.29 2.40
C SER A 38 2.89 38.12 1.80
N PHE A 39 1.66 37.58 1.82
CA PHE A 39 0.47 38.34 1.43
C PHE A 39 0.33 39.68 2.20
N GLN A 40 0.62 39.67 3.51
CA GLN A 40 0.56 40.87 4.35
C GLN A 40 1.62 41.89 3.94
N GLU A 41 2.86 41.44 3.73
CA GLU A 41 3.95 42.32 3.29
C GLU A 41 3.67 42.91 1.90
N PHE A 42 3.12 42.11 0.99
CA PHE A 42 2.74 42.58 -0.35
C PHE A 42 1.66 43.66 -0.29
N THR A 43 0.65 43.46 0.55
CA THR A 43 -0.41 44.45 0.77
C THR A 43 0.16 45.75 1.35
N GLN A 44 1.06 45.66 2.34
CA GLN A 44 1.72 46.82 2.95
C GLN A 44 2.60 47.60 1.97
N ILE A 45 3.33 46.91 1.08
CA ILE A 45 4.13 47.56 0.03
C ILE A 45 3.23 48.40 -0.89
N SER A 46 2.04 47.91 -1.22
CA SER A 46 1.10 48.62 -2.10
C SER A 46 0.52 49.89 -1.47
N GLU A 47 0.48 49.96 -0.13
CA GLU A 47 0.04 51.12 0.64
C GLU A 47 1.19 52.10 0.92
N THR A 48 2.40 51.58 1.15
CA THR A 48 3.61 52.35 1.48
C THR A 48 4.77 51.89 0.59
N PRO A 49 5.05 52.56 -0.54
CA PRO A 49 6.07 52.12 -1.50
C PRO A 49 7.49 51.95 -0.92
N ASP A 50 7.85 52.73 0.11
CA ASP A 50 9.14 52.64 0.81
C ASP A 50 9.19 51.57 1.92
N HIS A 51 8.19 50.69 1.98
CA HIS A 51 8.13 49.62 2.97
C HIS A 51 9.36 48.71 2.88
N LYS A 52 10.03 48.42 4.00
CA LYS A 52 11.28 47.64 4.07
C LYS A 52 11.25 46.31 3.30
N ALA A 53 10.08 45.67 3.20
CA ALA A 53 9.92 44.39 2.51
C ALA A 53 10.13 44.50 0.99
N SER A 54 9.98 45.69 0.38
CA SER A 54 10.26 45.89 -1.05
C SER A 54 11.73 45.67 -1.43
N ARG A 55 12.64 45.62 -0.43
CA ARG A 55 14.07 45.34 -0.61
C ARG A 55 14.43 43.86 -0.56
N LYS A 56 13.47 42.96 -0.29
CA LYS A 56 13.74 41.52 -0.29
C LYS A 56 13.80 41.00 -1.73
N SER A 57 14.66 40.01 -1.98
CA SER A 57 14.77 39.33 -3.28
C SER A 57 13.45 38.70 -3.76
N GLY A 58 12.57 38.28 -2.83
CA GLY A 58 11.23 37.81 -3.18
C GLY A 58 10.37 38.88 -3.87
N TYR A 59 10.55 40.16 -3.55
CA TYR A 59 9.85 41.24 -4.25
C TYR A 59 10.37 41.41 -5.67
N GLU A 60 11.69 41.27 -5.88
CA GLU A 60 12.29 41.28 -7.21
C GLU A 60 11.72 40.16 -8.09
N LYS A 61 11.51 38.95 -7.52
CA LYS A 61 10.83 37.85 -8.23
C LYS A 61 9.41 38.21 -8.64
N ILE A 62 8.64 38.89 -7.76
CA ILE A 62 7.27 39.33 -8.07
C ILE A 62 7.28 40.34 -9.23
N VAL A 63 8.14 41.35 -9.16
CA VAL A 63 8.27 42.39 -10.19
C VAL A 63 8.71 41.78 -11.52
N ALA A 64 9.72 40.90 -11.51
CA ALA A 64 10.20 40.22 -12.70
C ALA A 64 9.11 39.33 -13.33
N THR A 65 8.37 38.57 -12.52
CA THR A 65 7.22 37.77 -12.98
C THR A 65 6.17 38.64 -13.66
N CYS A 66 5.80 39.78 -13.05
CA CYS A 66 4.82 40.70 -13.61
C CYS A 66 5.32 41.35 -14.90
N ARG A 67 6.61 41.70 -14.97
CA ARG A 67 7.25 42.23 -16.17
C ARG A 67 7.22 41.22 -17.31
N GLU A 68 7.60 39.96 -17.05
CA GLU A 68 7.54 38.88 -18.04
C GLU A 68 6.09 38.58 -18.45
N ALA A 69 5.14 38.59 -17.52
CA ALA A 69 3.72 38.42 -17.82
C ALA A 69 3.19 39.52 -18.74
N LYS A 70 3.47 40.79 -18.43
CA LYS A 70 3.08 41.95 -19.24
C LYS A 70 3.70 41.90 -20.63
N ALA A 71 4.99 41.55 -20.73
CA ALA A 71 5.69 41.40 -22.01
C ALA A 71 5.08 40.31 -22.91
N ASN A 72 4.42 39.32 -22.32
CA ASN A 72 3.72 38.24 -23.03
C ASN A 72 2.20 38.47 -23.11
N GLY A 73 1.73 39.70 -22.89
CA GLY A 73 0.32 40.09 -23.08
C GLY A 73 -0.64 39.67 -21.97
N MET A 74 -0.13 39.25 -20.80
CA MET A 74 -0.96 38.89 -19.66
C MET A 74 -1.10 40.05 -18.69
N ALA A 75 -2.34 40.41 -18.37
CA ALA A 75 -2.63 41.48 -17.41
C ALA A 75 -2.43 41.04 -15.96
N TYR A 76 -2.42 39.72 -15.70
CA TYR A 76 -2.40 39.16 -14.35
C TYR A 76 -1.31 38.11 -14.17
N ALA A 77 -0.79 38.02 -12.94
CA ALA A 77 0.14 36.98 -12.51
C ALA A 77 -0.29 36.36 -11.16
N TRP A 78 0.10 35.12 -10.91
CA TRP A 78 -0.10 34.43 -9.64
C TRP A 78 1.22 33.95 -9.06
N ILE A 79 1.39 34.13 -7.74
CA ILE A 79 2.58 33.73 -6.98
C ILE A 79 2.12 33.25 -5.61
N ASP A 80 2.45 32.02 -5.24
CA ASP A 80 1.97 31.33 -4.05
C ASP A 80 2.32 32.04 -2.73
N THR A 81 3.46 32.73 -2.67
CA THR A 81 3.95 33.40 -1.47
C THR A 81 3.12 34.61 -1.06
N CYS A 82 2.61 35.36 -2.04
CA CYS A 82 1.88 36.61 -1.82
C CYS A 82 0.43 36.61 -2.32
N CYS A 83 -0.01 35.62 -3.10
CA CYS A 83 -1.41 35.50 -3.52
C CYS A 83 -2.27 34.71 -2.53
N ILE A 84 -1.66 33.86 -1.69
CA ILE A 84 -2.37 33.08 -0.67
C ILE A 84 -2.18 33.74 0.70
N ASP A 85 -3.28 34.03 1.40
CA ASP A 85 -3.22 34.38 2.81
C ASP A 85 -2.99 33.14 3.66
N LYS A 86 -1.71 32.85 3.93
CA LYS A 86 -1.29 31.71 4.76
C LYS A 86 -1.70 31.83 6.24
N THR A 87 -2.24 32.98 6.68
CA THR A 87 -2.78 33.17 8.04
C THR A 87 -4.22 32.66 8.17
N SER A 88 -4.93 32.54 7.04
CA SER A 88 -6.26 31.96 6.96
C SER A 88 -6.16 30.46 6.65
N SER A 89 -6.44 29.60 7.63
CA SER A 89 -6.40 28.15 7.44
C SER A 89 -7.43 27.67 6.40
N ALA A 90 -8.58 28.35 6.31
CA ALA A 90 -9.59 28.07 5.29
C ALA A 90 -9.07 28.41 3.88
N GLU A 91 -8.49 29.60 3.69
CA GLU A 91 -7.94 30.01 2.39
C GLU A 91 -6.75 29.11 2.00
N LEU A 92 -5.85 28.80 2.93
CA LEU A 92 -4.73 27.90 2.70
C LEU A 92 -5.20 26.49 2.29
N GLY A 93 -6.22 25.97 2.97
CA GLY A 93 -6.81 24.67 2.65
C GLY A 93 -7.44 24.63 1.26
N GLU A 94 -8.22 25.66 0.91
CA GLU A 94 -8.81 25.80 -0.44
C GLU A 94 -7.73 25.94 -1.51
N ALA A 95 -6.70 26.75 -1.23
CA ALA A 95 -5.60 26.99 -2.16
C ALA A 95 -4.80 25.72 -2.46
N ILE A 96 -4.43 24.96 -1.42
CA ILE A 96 -3.70 23.70 -1.61
C ILE A 96 -4.52 22.71 -2.45
N ASN A 97 -5.81 22.53 -2.15
CA ASN A 97 -6.70 21.66 -2.93
C ASN A 97 -6.96 22.16 -4.36
N SER A 98 -6.67 23.43 -4.67
CA SER A 98 -6.87 24.03 -6.00
C SER A 98 -5.60 24.18 -6.83
N MET A 99 -4.43 24.11 -6.18
CA MET A 99 -3.16 24.55 -6.75
C MET A 99 -2.82 23.86 -8.08
N PHE A 100 -3.02 22.54 -8.17
CA PHE A 100 -2.81 21.79 -9.40
C PHE A 100 -3.67 22.34 -10.55
N GLY A 101 -4.94 22.63 -10.29
CA GLY A 101 -5.85 23.26 -11.25
C GLY A 101 -5.38 24.65 -11.66
N TRP A 102 -4.94 25.47 -10.71
CA TRP A 102 -4.41 26.80 -11.00
C TRP A 102 -3.14 26.77 -11.86
N TYR A 103 -2.25 25.80 -11.67
CA TYR A 103 -1.10 25.61 -12.56
C TYR A 103 -1.50 25.09 -13.95
N ARG A 104 -2.48 24.19 -14.02
CA ARG A 104 -3.01 23.65 -15.29
C ARG A 104 -3.71 24.72 -16.13
N ASP A 105 -4.48 25.59 -15.47
CA ASP A 105 -5.37 26.56 -16.10
C ASP A 105 -4.67 27.91 -16.37
N ALA A 106 -3.44 28.10 -15.88
CA ALA A 106 -2.59 29.24 -16.23
C ALA A 106 -2.19 29.21 -17.72
N GLU A 107 -2.08 30.38 -18.35
CA GLU A 107 -1.68 30.50 -19.76
C GLU A 107 -0.20 30.10 -19.93
N VAL A 108 0.64 30.49 -18.96
CA VAL A 108 2.04 30.09 -18.90
C VAL A 108 2.51 29.99 -17.45
N CYS A 109 3.31 28.97 -17.18
CA CYS A 109 4.08 28.86 -15.96
C CYS A 109 5.53 29.27 -16.23
N TYR A 110 6.04 30.19 -15.41
CA TYR A 110 7.45 30.56 -15.38
C TYR A 110 8.14 29.79 -14.27
N ALA A 111 9.02 28.85 -14.63
CA ALA A 111 9.89 28.16 -13.68
C ALA A 111 11.19 28.97 -13.54
N PHE A 112 11.33 29.70 -12.43
CA PHE A 112 12.54 30.46 -12.12
C PHE A 112 13.49 29.63 -11.25
N LEU A 113 14.66 29.30 -11.82
CA LEU A 113 15.68 28.48 -11.18
C LEU A 113 16.83 29.39 -10.73
N SER A 114 16.77 29.83 -9.48
CA SER A 114 17.75 30.77 -8.90
C SER A 114 19.18 30.22 -8.84
N ASP A 115 19.34 28.91 -8.94
CA ASP A 115 20.59 28.16 -8.92
C ASP A 115 20.94 27.53 -10.27
N TRP A 116 20.33 28.00 -11.37
CA TRP A 116 20.78 27.70 -12.73
C TRP A 116 21.68 28.83 -13.25
N PRO A 117 22.98 28.60 -13.52
CA PRO A 117 23.88 29.63 -14.00
C PRO A 117 23.46 30.25 -15.35
N ALA A 118 23.78 31.53 -15.51
CA ALA A 118 23.54 32.23 -16.76
C ALA A 118 24.44 31.69 -17.89
N ALA A 119 23.94 31.74 -19.13
CA ALA A 119 24.70 31.27 -20.28
C ALA A 119 25.99 32.08 -20.45
N GLY A 120 27.14 31.40 -20.37
CA GLY A 120 28.47 32.00 -20.55
C GLY A 120 29.22 32.40 -19.29
N ASP A 121 28.70 32.15 -18.07
CA ASP A 121 29.42 32.44 -16.84
C ASP A 121 30.57 31.43 -16.57
N ASP A 122 30.40 30.14 -16.93
CA ASP A 122 31.40 29.07 -16.67
C ASP A 122 31.50 28.12 -17.87
N GLY A 123 32.70 27.73 -18.30
CA GLY A 123 32.96 26.92 -19.51
C GLY A 123 32.44 25.46 -19.50
N GLU A 124 31.52 25.11 -18.60
CA GLU A 124 30.72 23.88 -18.65
C GLU A 124 29.51 24.06 -19.58
N SER A 125 29.03 22.96 -20.17
CA SER A 125 27.78 23.02 -20.91
C SER A 125 26.67 23.38 -19.91
N THR A 126 25.99 24.51 -20.13
CA THR A 126 25.00 25.06 -19.18
C THR A 126 23.82 24.13 -18.92
N ASP A 127 23.65 23.11 -19.76
CA ASP A 127 22.60 22.10 -19.65
C ASP A 127 22.97 21.00 -18.63
N ASP A 128 24.26 20.78 -18.36
CA ASP A 128 24.70 19.81 -17.35
C ASP A 128 24.34 20.24 -15.92
N ALA A 129 24.30 21.55 -15.66
CA ALA A 129 23.96 22.15 -14.36
C ALA A 129 22.46 22.04 -14.03
N LEU A 130 21.59 21.81 -15.03
CA LEU A 130 20.14 21.74 -14.83
C LEU A 130 19.74 20.67 -13.81
N LYS A 131 20.45 19.53 -13.80
CA LYS A 131 20.16 18.39 -12.91
C LYS A 131 20.41 18.72 -11.42
N ASP A 132 21.25 19.71 -11.16
CA ASP A 132 21.70 20.09 -9.81
C ASP A 132 20.82 21.20 -9.21
N CYS A 133 19.93 21.81 -10.00
CA CYS A 133 18.99 22.81 -9.53
C CYS A 133 18.02 22.23 -8.49
N ARG A 134 17.90 22.89 -7.33
CA ARG A 134 17.07 22.43 -6.20
C ARG A 134 15.59 22.31 -6.57
N TRP A 135 15.13 23.03 -7.59
CA TRP A 135 13.75 22.99 -8.07
C TRP A 135 13.26 21.56 -8.34
N PHE A 136 14.10 20.68 -8.89
CA PHE A 136 13.74 19.29 -9.18
C PHE A 136 13.61 18.38 -7.95
N THR A 137 14.16 18.80 -6.81
CA THR A 137 14.10 18.04 -5.55
C THR A 137 13.06 18.60 -4.57
N ARG A 138 12.38 19.70 -4.87
CA ARG A 138 11.30 20.24 -4.04
C ARG A 138 9.98 19.53 -4.30
N GLY A 139 9.24 19.19 -3.25
CA GLY A 139 7.96 18.47 -3.34
C GLY A 139 6.91 19.19 -4.20
N TRP A 140 6.62 20.46 -3.89
CA TRP A 140 5.61 21.28 -4.58
C TRP A 140 5.89 21.42 -6.07
N CYS A 141 7.15 21.61 -6.46
CA CYS A 141 7.56 21.74 -7.85
C CYS A 141 7.25 20.51 -8.73
N LEU A 142 6.82 19.37 -8.17
CA LEU A 142 6.34 18.24 -8.97
C LEU A 142 5.04 18.55 -9.71
N GLN A 143 4.04 19.10 -9.01
CA GLN A 143 2.79 19.49 -9.68
C GLN A 143 2.99 20.71 -10.57
N GLU A 144 3.89 21.61 -10.20
CA GLU A 144 4.25 22.79 -11.00
C GLU A 144 4.99 22.40 -12.28
N LEU A 145 5.71 21.27 -12.26
CA LEU A 145 6.31 20.68 -13.45
C LEU A 145 5.27 20.05 -14.36
N ILE A 146 4.29 19.34 -13.80
CA ILE A 146 3.40 18.47 -14.57
C ILE A 146 2.16 19.21 -15.06
N ALA A 147 1.48 19.93 -14.17
CA ALA A 147 0.16 20.51 -14.42
C ALA A 147 0.13 21.51 -15.58
N PRO A 148 1.08 22.47 -15.71
CA PRO A 148 1.00 23.50 -16.74
C PRO A 148 1.06 22.95 -18.16
N ARG A 149 0.27 23.59 -19.04
CA ARG A 149 0.30 23.32 -20.49
C ARG A 149 1.56 23.92 -21.14
N VAL A 150 1.93 25.13 -20.72
CA VAL A 150 3.14 25.82 -21.17
C VAL A 150 4.00 26.11 -19.96
N LEU A 151 5.21 25.54 -19.93
CA LEU A 151 6.21 25.76 -18.89
C LEU A 151 7.49 26.31 -19.54
N ARG A 152 7.91 27.50 -19.12
CA ARG A 152 9.12 28.18 -19.57
C ARG A 152 10.13 28.25 -18.43
N PHE A 153 11.36 27.86 -18.71
CA PHE A 153 12.44 27.91 -17.74
C PHE A 153 13.24 29.21 -17.86
N TYR A 154 13.57 29.77 -16.70
CA TYR A 154 14.39 30.95 -16.54
C TYR A 154 15.55 30.67 -15.59
N ASP A 155 16.74 31.16 -15.93
CA ASP A 155 17.94 31.03 -15.10
C ASP A 155 18.01 32.10 -13.99
N ALA A 156 19.09 32.09 -13.20
CA ALA A 156 19.29 33.00 -12.07
C ALA A 156 19.23 34.51 -12.43
N LYS A 157 19.45 34.87 -13.70
CA LYS A 157 19.40 36.26 -14.20
C LYS A 157 18.11 36.56 -14.97
N TRP A 158 17.09 35.70 -14.86
CA TRP A 158 15.83 35.79 -15.62
C TRP A 158 16.04 35.72 -17.15
N ASN A 159 17.07 35.03 -17.62
CA ASN A 159 17.16 34.72 -19.05
C ASN A 159 16.30 33.50 -19.37
N PHE A 160 15.50 33.59 -20.43
CA PHE A 160 14.74 32.45 -20.93
C PHE A 160 15.67 31.37 -21.47
N ARG A 161 15.51 30.14 -20.99
CA ARG A 161 16.36 28.98 -21.34
C ARG A 161 15.70 28.02 -22.33
N GLY A 162 14.38 27.97 -22.34
CA GLY A 162 13.61 27.06 -23.18
C GLY A 162 12.33 26.59 -22.51
N HIS A 163 11.58 25.77 -23.24
CA HIS A 163 10.36 25.15 -22.78
C HIS A 163 10.62 23.77 -22.16
N ARG A 164 9.65 23.25 -21.39
CA ARG A 164 9.64 21.85 -20.93
C ARG A 164 9.77 20.83 -22.06
N SER A 165 9.27 21.16 -23.27
CA SER A 165 9.43 20.31 -24.46
C SER A 165 10.90 20.14 -24.85
N ASP A 166 11.69 21.19 -24.72
CA ASP A 166 13.07 21.26 -25.20
C ASP A 166 13.98 20.42 -24.29
N PHE A 167 13.67 20.40 -22.98
CA PHE A 167 14.39 19.64 -21.97
C PHE A 167 13.71 18.32 -21.58
N ARG A 168 12.73 17.84 -22.35
CA ARG A 168 11.86 16.70 -21.95
C ARG A 168 12.65 15.45 -21.52
N ALA A 169 13.67 15.07 -22.30
CA ALA A 169 14.49 13.90 -22.00
C ALA A 169 15.31 14.09 -20.72
N ALA A 170 15.95 15.25 -20.56
CA ALA A 170 16.72 15.60 -19.37
C ALA A 170 15.82 15.63 -18.12
N ILE A 171 14.68 16.32 -18.19
CA ILE A 171 13.70 16.40 -17.09
C ILE A 171 13.17 15.01 -16.73
N SER A 172 12.84 14.16 -17.70
CA SER A 172 12.38 12.80 -17.44
C SER A 172 13.46 11.97 -16.72
N SER A 173 14.74 12.13 -17.12
CA SER A 173 15.88 11.50 -16.44
C SER A 173 16.05 11.98 -14.98
N ILE A 174 16.00 13.29 -14.75
CA ILE A 174 16.18 13.91 -13.43
C ILE A 174 15.02 13.53 -12.48
N THR A 175 13.79 13.70 -12.95
CA THR A 175 12.58 13.63 -12.12
C THR A 175 11.91 12.26 -12.10
N ARG A 176 12.26 11.39 -13.06
CA ARG A 176 11.62 10.10 -13.32
C ARG A 176 10.16 10.19 -13.76
N VAL A 177 9.65 11.39 -14.04
CA VAL A 177 8.33 11.58 -14.66
C VAL A 177 8.39 11.06 -16.09
N ASP A 178 7.37 10.31 -16.50
CA ASP A 178 7.33 9.76 -17.85
C ASP A 178 7.31 10.89 -18.89
N ALA A 179 8.10 10.74 -19.97
CA ALA A 179 8.25 11.77 -21.00
C ALA A 179 6.94 12.12 -21.71
N ASP A 180 5.99 11.18 -21.81
CA ASP A 180 4.66 11.41 -22.37
C ASP A 180 3.80 12.27 -21.44
N VAL A 181 3.85 12.05 -20.12
CA VAL A 181 3.19 12.92 -19.12
C VAL A 181 3.76 14.34 -19.12
N LEU A 182 5.07 14.49 -19.34
CA LEU A 182 5.69 15.82 -19.55
C LEU A 182 5.26 16.47 -20.88
N GLY A 183 4.70 15.71 -21.82
CA GLY A 183 4.09 16.23 -23.04
C GLY A 183 2.62 16.60 -22.83
N ASP A 184 1.90 15.79 -22.05
CA ASP A 184 0.46 15.87 -21.86
C ASP A 184 0.07 15.39 -20.44
N CYS A 185 -0.36 16.32 -19.59
CA CYS A 185 -0.75 16.01 -18.23
C CYS A 185 -2.07 15.22 -18.13
N THR A 186 -2.87 15.14 -19.20
CA THR A 186 -4.10 14.32 -19.22
C THR A 186 -3.80 12.82 -19.16
N LEU A 187 -2.56 12.41 -19.45
CA LEU A 187 -2.10 11.03 -19.34
C LEU A 187 -1.82 10.60 -17.90
N LEU A 188 -1.94 11.49 -16.91
CA LEU A 188 -1.69 11.17 -15.50
C LEU A 188 -2.50 9.97 -15.00
N GLU A 189 -3.80 9.93 -15.28
CA GLU A 189 -4.70 8.87 -14.83
C GLU A 189 -4.38 7.52 -15.47
N SER A 190 -3.73 7.51 -16.64
CA SER A 190 -3.28 6.29 -17.31
C SER A 190 -2.10 5.62 -16.61
N LYS A 191 -1.40 6.36 -15.73
CA LYS A 191 -0.21 5.86 -15.03
C LYS A 191 -0.59 5.20 -13.70
N PRO A 192 -0.01 4.02 -13.39
CA PRO A 192 -0.26 3.35 -12.12
C PRO A 192 0.07 4.26 -10.93
N VAL A 193 -0.69 4.14 -9.85
CA VAL A 193 -0.49 4.86 -8.59
C VAL A 193 0.95 4.77 -8.10
N ALA A 194 1.55 3.57 -8.08
CA ALA A 194 2.95 3.41 -7.67
C ALA A 194 3.94 4.17 -8.56
N ARG A 195 3.67 4.25 -9.87
CA ARG A 195 4.51 5.00 -10.80
C ARG A 195 4.46 6.48 -10.51
N ARG A 196 3.26 7.02 -10.29
CA ARG A 196 3.05 8.41 -9.88
C ARG A 196 3.70 8.72 -8.53
N MET A 197 3.58 7.82 -7.55
CA MET A 197 4.26 7.94 -6.25
C MET A 197 5.78 8.01 -6.40
N SER A 198 6.36 7.24 -7.33
CA SER A 198 7.81 7.22 -7.56
C SER A 198 8.39 8.57 -7.96
N TRP A 199 7.61 9.46 -8.58
CA TRP A 199 8.05 10.80 -8.99
C TRP A 199 8.34 11.74 -7.82
N ALA A 200 7.80 11.42 -6.63
CA ALA A 200 8.09 12.12 -5.39
C ALA A 200 9.13 11.41 -4.51
N SER A 201 9.60 10.22 -4.90
CA SER A 201 10.51 9.41 -4.07
C SER A 201 11.84 10.08 -3.72
N ARG A 202 12.28 11.06 -4.52
CA ARG A 202 13.54 11.81 -4.33
C ARG A 202 13.31 13.28 -3.95
N ARG A 203 12.08 13.63 -3.60
CA ARG A 203 11.69 15.01 -3.30
C ARG A 203 11.61 15.24 -1.80
N THR A 204 11.89 16.48 -1.40
CA THR A 204 11.90 16.93 -0.01
C THR A 204 10.95 18.11 0.17
N THR A 205 10.40 18.23 1.38
CA THR A 205 9.51 19.31 1.78
C THR A 205 9.97 19.90 3.10
N THR A 206 9.65 21.17 3.34
CA THR A 206 10.04 21.85 4.59
C THR A 206 9.18 21.37 5.77
N ARG A 207 7.86 21.25 5.56
CA ARG A 207 6.97 20.57 6.51
C ARG A 207 6.81 19.12 6.09
N VAL A 208 6.77 18.22 7.06
CA VAL A 208 6.63 16.77 6.79
C VAL A 208 5.32 16.47 6.07
N GLU A 209 4.23 17.15 6.44
CA GLU A 209 2.91 16.91 5.85
C GLU A 209 2.82 17.30 4.38
N ASP A 210 3.63 18.28 3.96
CA ASP A 210 3.62 18.79 2.59
C ASP A 210 4.03 17.71 1.57
N ILE A 211 4.73 16.64 1.99
CA ILE A 211 5.03 15.51 1.09
C ILE A 211 3.77 14.82 0.58
N ALA A 212 2.69 14.86 1.37
CA ALA A 212 1.39 14.36 0.99
C ALA A 212 0.59 15.43 0.25
N TYR A 213 0.60 16.67 0.75
CA TYR A 213 -0.20 17.76 0.19
C TYR A 213 0.23 18.17 -1.21
N CYS A 214 1.53 18.10 -1.54
CA CYS A 214 1.99 18.38 -2.90
C CYS A 214 1.57 17.32 -3.94
N LEU A 215 1.03 16.18 -3.48
CA LEU A 215 0.61 15.06 -4.34
C LEU A 215 -0.89 15.00 -4.59
N ILE A 216 -1.72 15.75 -3.85
CA ILE A 216 -3.18 15.61 -3.94
C ILE A 216 -3.72 15.86 -5.36
N GLY A 217 -3.14 16.84 -6.07
CA GLY A 217 -3.50 17.13 -7.46
C GLY A 217 -3.00 16.10 -8.48
N ILE A 218 -1.87 15.42 -8.19
CA ILE A 218 -1.35 14.32 -9.01
C ILE A 218 -2.27 13.09 -8.94
N PHE A 219 -2.95 12.91 -7.81
CA PHE A 219 -3.86 11.80 -7.56
C PHE A 219 -5.35 12.16 -7.68
N ASP A 220 -5.67 13.42 -7.97
CA ASP A 220 -7.03 13.95 -8.02
C ASP A 220 -7.87 13.59 -6.78
N VAL A 221 -7.31 13.89 -5.61
CA VAL A 221 -7.98 13.70 -4.31
C VAL A 221 -8.13 15.02 -3.57
N ASN A 222 -9.10 15.07 -2.66
CA ASN A 222 -9.29 16.21 -1.76
C ASN A 222 -9.16 15.72 -0.32
N MET A 223 -8.44 16.47 0.50
CA MET A 223 -8.32 16.17 1.92
C MET A 223 -8.13 17.44 2.76
N PRO A 224 -8.55 17.45 4.04
CA PRO A 224 -8.26 18.55 4.97
C PRO A 224 -6.77 18.70 5.26
N MET A 225 -6.29 19.96 5.31
CA MET A 225 -4.91 20.30 5.66
C MET A 225 -4.75 20.39 7.18
N LEU A 226 -4.18 19.36 7.81
CA LEU A 226 -3.95 19.28 9.25
C LEU A 226 -2.45 19.35 9.57
N TYR A 227 -1.88 20.56 9.60
CA TYR A 227 -0.49 20.73 10.02
C TYR A 227 -0.28 20.35 11.49
N GLY A 228 0.77 19.58 11.78
CA GLY A 228 1.03 18.97 13.08
C GLY A 228 0.66 17.48 13.16
N GLU A 229 0.12 16.90 12.08
CA GLU A 229 -0.19 15.47 12.04
C GLU A 229 1.00 14.57 11.69
N GLY A 230 2.09 15.15 11.18
CA GLY A 230 3.32 14.45 10.83
C GLY A 230 3.17 13.52 9.62
N ASP A 231 3.81 12.35 9.69
CA ASP A 231 3.78 11.32 8.65
C ASP A 231 2.38 10.75 8.35
N ARG A 232 1.42 10.99 9.26
CA ARG A 232 0.01 10.62 9.07
C ARG A 232 -0.64 11.29 7.87
N ALA A 233 -0.16 12.45 7.44
CA ALA A 233 -0.66 13.11 6.22
C ALA A 233 -0.51 12.20 4.99
N PHE A 234 0.64 11.51 4.85
CA PHE A 234 0.90 10.62 3.73
C PHE A 234 0.09 9.32 3.78
N LEU A 235 -0.23 8.85 4.99
CA LEU A 235 -1.16 7.73 5.18
C LEU A 235 -2.57 8.11 4.73
N ARG A 236 -3.05 9.30 5.15
CA ARG A 236 -4.37 9.80 4.73
C ARG A 236 -4.46 10.00 3.22
N LEU A 237 -3.38 10.47 2.57
CA LEU A 237 -3.32 10.53 1.11
C LEU A 237 -3.57 9.15 0.48
N GLN A 238 -2.91 8.10 0.97
CA GLN A 238 -3.15 6.74 0.47
C GLN A 238 -4.60 6.29 0.76
N GLU A 239 -5.17 6.60 1.91
CA GLU A 239 -6.57 6.29 2.23
C GLU A 239 -7.56 6.96 1.27
N GLU A 240 -7.33 8.23 0.91
CA GLU A 240 -8.13 8.93 -0.11
C GLU A 240 -8.01 8.29 -1.49
N ILE A 241 -6.79 7.88 -1.88
CA ILE A 241 -6.55 7.19 -3.16
C ILE A 241 -7.31 5.87 -3.20
N ILE A 242 -7.23 5.06 -2.15
CA ILE A 242 -7.95 3.77 -2.04
C ILE A 242 -9.45 3.97 -2.12
N ARG A 243 -9.99 5.07 -1.57
CA ARG A 243 -11.42 5.35 -1.62
C ARG A 243 -11.93 5.65 -3.02
N ARG A 244 -11.08 6.22 -3.90
CA ARG A 244 -11.45 6.63 -5.26
C ARG A 244 -10.95 5.69 -6.36
N SER A 245 -10.01 4.80 -6.06
CA SER A 245 -9.33 3.97 -7.05
C SER A 245 -9.15 2.51 -6.60
N ASN A 246 -9.41 1.59 -7.52
CA ASN A 246 -9.08 0.16 -7.39
C ASN A 246 -7.69 -0.18 -7.96
N ASP A 247 -6.83 0.81 -8.18
CA ASP A 247 -5.47 0.57 -8.67
C ASP A 247 -4.60 -0.09 -7.58
N ILE A 248 -4.51 -1.42 -7.68
CA ILE A 248 -3.75 -2.26 -6.73
C ILE A 248 -2.23 -1.97 -6.74
N SER A 249 -1.73 -1.17 -7.71
CA SER A 249 -0.33 -0.75 -7.72
C SER A 249 0.03 0.11 -6.50
N ILE A 250 -0.92 0.66 -5.76
CA ILE A 250 -0.64 1.33 -4.48
C ILE A 250 0.15 0.45 -3.49
N PHE A 251 0.09 -0.87 -3.64
CA PHE A 251 0.86 -1.83 -2.83
C PHE A 251 2.20 -2.26 -3.45
N CYS A 252 2.56 -1.77 -4.64
CA CYS A 252 3.84 -2.03 -5.32
C CYS A 252 5.01 -1.22 -4.75
N HIS A 253 5.09 -1.04 -3.44
CA HIS A 253 6.21 -0.39 -2.76
C HIS A 253 7.10 -1.41 -2.05
N ALA A 254 8.39 -1.10 -1.96
CA ALA A 254 9.31 -1.81 -1.10
C ALA A 254 9.22 -1.22 0.31
N PRO A 255 8.99 -2.03 1.37
CA PRO A 255 9.04 -1.51 2.72
C PRO A 255 10.47 -0.97 3.00
N LEU A 256 10.54 0.30 3.42
CA LEU A 256 11.80 0.97 3.78
C LEU A 256 12.50 0.18 4.90
N ARG A 257 13.79 -0.10 4.71
CA ARG A 257 14.58 -0.88 5.69
C ARG A 257 14.58 -0.16 7.04
N PRO A 258 14.38 -0.86 8.16
CA PRO A 258 14.84 -0.35 9.45
C PRO A 258 16.38 -0.31 9.42
N GLU A 259 16.96 0.86 9.72
CA GLU A 259 18.42 1.08 9.84
C GLU A 259 19.09 0.13 10.86
N SER A 260 18.31 -0.47 11.77
CA SER A 260 18.79 -1.32 12.85
C SER A 260 18.67 -2.83 12.61
N THR A 261 18.34 -3.31 11.40
CA THR A 261 18.49 -4.74 11.09
C THR A 261 19.96 -5.07 10.86
N THR A 262 20.66 -5.11 12.00
CA THR A 262 21.92 -5.82 12.20
C THR A 262 21.92 -7.10 11.38
N ARG A 263 23.05 -7.32 10.70
CA ARG A 263 23.39 -8.54 9.99
C ARG A 263 23.14 -9.76 10.91
N PHE A 264 21.95 -10.35 10.86
CA PHE A 264 21.78 -11.73 11.29
C PHE A 264 22.48 -12.60 10.24
N LYS A 265 23.79 -12.80 10.46
CA LYS A 265 24.49 -13.98 9.97
C LYS A 265 23.94 -15.14 10.79
N GLY A 266 23.21 -16.06 10.17
CA GLY A 266 22.83 -17.30 10.86
C GLY A 266 21.59 -17.95 10.28
N GLU A 267 21.85 -18.91 9.39
CA GLU A 267 20.99 -20.04 9.00
C GLU A 267 19.72 -19.74 8.18
N GLU A 268 19.68 -20.37 7.00
CA GLU A 268 18.52 -20.49 6.10
C GLU A 268 17.41 -21.37 6.69
N ASN A 269 17.07 -21.18 7.97
CA ASN A 269 15.99 -21.95 8.58
C ASN A 269 14.64 -21.37 8.15
N MET A 270 13.80 -22.26 7.62
CA MET A 270 12.42 -21.97 7.22
C MET A 270 11.63 -21.41 8.41
N PRO A 271 10.93 -20.25 8.27
CA PRO A 271 10.09 -19.71 9.35
C PRO A 271 9.03 -20.73 9.78
N GLN A 272 9.03 -21.12 11.06
CA GLN A 272 8.11 -22.13 11.58
C GLN A 272 6.85 -21.51 12.18
N ASP A 273 6.96 -20.33 12.80
CA ASP A 273 5.81 -19.62 13.38
C ASP A 273 5.87 -18.10 13.16
N LEU A 274 4.84 -17.39 13.63
CA LEU A 274 4.71 -15.94 13.51
C LEU A 274 5.86 -15.18 14.21
N SER A 275 6.53 -15.79 15.20
CA SER A 275 7.69 -15.22 15.88
C SER A 275 8.90 -15.01 14.97
N ASP A 276 9.00 -15.81 13.90
CA ASP A 276 10.15 -15.83 13.00
C ASP A 276 9.97 -14.84 11.85
N LEU A 277 8.80 -14.21 11.75
CA LEU A 277 8.40 -13.35 10.64
C LEU A 277 8.56 -11.87 10.98
N HIS A 278 9.06 -11.12 9.99
CA HIS A 278 9.15 -9.67 10.04
C HIS A 278 7.90 -9.05 9.40
N PHE A 279 6.97 -8.60 10.23
CA PHE A 279 5.78 -7.90 9.77
C PHE A 279 6.09 -6.44 9.40
N CYS A 280 5.41 -5.93 8.39
CA CYS A 280 5.56 -4.56 7.93
C CYS A 280 4.20 -3.96 7.55
N ASP A 281 4.19 -2.63 7.40
CA ASP A 281 2.98 -1.90 7.03
C ASP A 281 2.53 -2.26 5.61
N MET A 282 1.21 -2.37 5.43
CA MET A 282 0.63 -2.55 4.10
C MET A 282 0.69 -1.23 3.31
N LEU A 283 0.47 -0.10 3.98
CA LEU A 283 0.61 1.24 3.41
C LEU A 283 2.04 1.76 3.60
N ALA A 284 2.54 2.52 2.63
CA ALA A 284 3.88 3.08 2.67
C ALA A 284 3.96 4.25 3.68
N LYS A 285 5.14 4.46 4.27
CA LYS A 285 5.37 5.60 5.17
C LYS A 285 5.74 6.89 4.44
N SER A 286 6.29 6.79 3.24
CA SER A 286 6.67 7.92 2.40
C SER A 286 6.75 7.51 0.91
N PRO A 287 6.80 8.47 -0.03
CA PRO A 287 7.02 8.18 -1.44
C PRO A 287 8.35 7.45 -1.75
N GLU A 288 9.33 7.53 -0.86
CA GLU A 288 10.64 6.87 -1.03
C GLU A 288 10.51 5.34 -1.20
N ALA A 289 9.49 4.75 -0.57
CA ALA A 289 9.15 3.33 -0.69
C ALA A 289 8.82 2.91 -2.14
N PHE A 290 8.46 3.87 -3.00
CA PHE A 290 8.15 3.67 -4.42
C PHE A 290 9.31 4.04 -5.36
N SER A 291 10.53 4.24 -4.83
CA SER A 291 11.69 4.64 -5.65
C SER A 291 12.05 3.67 -6.78
N GLU A 292 11.64 2.41 -6.70
CA GLU A 292 11.85 1.39 -7.72
C GLU A 292 10.64 1.20 -8.66
N SER A 293 9.56 1.96 -8.45
CA SER A 293 8.31 1.81 -9.20
C SER A 293 8.22 2.67 -10.46
N ASN A 294 9.30 3.37 -10.84
CA ASN A 294 9.28 4.33 -11.95
C ASN A 294 9.04 3.71 -13.33
N SER A 295 9.33 2.42 -13.49
CA SER A 295 9.16 1.68 -14.76
C SER A 295 8.00 0.68 -14.71
N ILE A 296 7.24 0.67 -13.61
CA ILE A 296 6.18 -0.31 -13.40
C ILE A 296 5.04 -0.12 -14.41
N SER A 297 4.52 -1.21 -14.92
CA SER A 297 3.36 -1.20 -15.80
C SER A 297 2.60 -2.49 -15.70
N ARG A 298 1.33 -2.43 -16.06
CA ARG A 298 0.43 -3.58 -15.98
C ARG A 298 0.85 -4.64 -16.99
N ILE A 299 0.83 -5.90 -16.56
CA ILE A 299 1.15 -7.03 -17.44
C ILE A 299 0.06 -7.17 -18.51
N ARG A 300 0.45 -7.16 -19.79
CA ARG A 300 -0.47 -7.29 -20.93
C ARG A 300 -1.23 -8.63 -20.85
N GLY A 301 -2.51 -8.61 -21.25
CA GLY A 301 -3.36 -9.81 -21.25
C GLY A 301 -3.94 -10.19 -19.88
N THR A 302 -3.62 -9.47 -18.81
CA THR A 302 -4.32 -9.63 -17.52
C THR A 302 -5.72 -9.02 -17.60
N LEU A 303 -6.75 -9.78 -17.22
CA LEU A 303 -8.12 -9.27 -17.14
C LEU A 303 -8.19 -8.15 -16.10
N LEU A 304 -9.07 -7.16 -16.31
CA LEU A 304 -9.45 -6.22 -15.26
C LEU A 304 -10.13 -7.02 -14.15
N ASP A 305 -9.51 -7.05 -12.98
CA ASP A 305 -10.08 -7.69 -11.81
C ASP A 305 -11.12 -6.74 -11.20
N GLY A 306 -12.40 -7.15 -11.22
CA GLY A 306 -13.50 -6.39 -10.64
C GLY A 306 -13.58 -6.48 -9.12
N ARG A 307 -12.65 -7.18 -8.46
CA ARG A 307 -12.60 -7.30 -7.00
C ARG A 307 -12.11 -5.99 -6.39
N GLU A 308 -13.01 -5.36 -5.65
CA GLU A 308 -12.71 -4.18 -4.86
C GLU A 308 -11.83 -4.49 -3.65
N PHE A 309 -11.11 -3.47 -3.20
CA PHE A 309 -10.54 -3.43 -1.86
C PHE A 309 -10.90 -2.11 -1.20
N SER A 310 -11.10 -2.13 0.12
CA SER A 310 -11.60 -0.95 0.83
C SER A 310 -10.98 -0.82 2.23
N MET A 311 -10.93 0.42 2.71
CA MET A 311 -10.50 0.72 4.07
C MET A 311 -11.56 0.31 5.08
N THR A 312 -11.13 -0.34 6.16
CA THR A 312 -11.95 -0.70 7.32
C THR A 312 -11.23 -0.31 8.60
N ASN A 313 -11.93 -0.34 9.74
CA ASN A 313 -11.30 -0.13 11.06
C ASN A 313 -10.31 -1.24 11.47
N ARG A 314 -10.24 -2.36 10.73
CA ARG A 314 -9.28 -3.45 10.96
C ARG A 314 -8.09 -3.44 9.99
N GLY A 315 -8.13 -2.59 8.96
CA GLY A 315 -7.16 -2.56 7.87
C GLY A 315 -7.84 -2.56 6.51
N ILE A 316 -7.17 -3.11 5.50
CA ILE A 316 -7.63 -3.12 4.11
C ILE A 316 -8.34 -4.45 3.84
N ARG A 317 -9.62 -4.40 3.53
CA ARG A 317 -10.42 -5.58 3.17
C ARG A 317 -10.26 -5.85 1.68
N PHE A 318 -9.88 -7.08 1.33
CA PHE A 318 -9.91 -7.64 0.00
C PHE A 318 -11.03 -8.69 -0.05
N GLY A 319 -12.01 -8.49 -0.92
CA GLY A 319 -13.09 -9.46 -1.11
C GLY A 319 -12.69 -10.59 -2.05
N ARG A 320 -12.85 -11.84 -1.62
CA ARG A 320 -12.63 -13.06 -2.42
C ARG A 320 -11.35 -13.02 -3.26
N ARG A 321 -10.24 -12.66 -2.62
CA ARG A 321 -8.96 -12.49 -3.31
C ARG A 321 -8.29 -13.84 -3.47
N ARG A 322 -7.62 -14.02 -4.61
CA ARG A 322 -6.83 -15.21 -4.91
C ARG A 322 -5.42 -15.06 -4.37
N PHE A 323 -5.01 -16.02 -3.56
CA PHE A 323 -3.65 -16.12 -3.05
C PHE A 323 -3.00 -17.41 -3.53
N PHE A 324 -1.67 -17.38 -3.68
CA PHE A 324 -0.86 -18.57 -3.93
C PHE A 324 -0.02 -18.88 -2.69
N GLU A 325 0.16 -20.15 -2.39
CA GLU A 325 0.98 -20.55 -1.25
C GLU A 325 2.47 -20.43 -1.58
N VAL A 326 3.26 -19.91 -0.63
CA VAL A 326 4.72 -19.87 -0.70
C VAL A 326 5.29 -20.54 0.55
N PRO A 327 5.30 -21.89 0.59
CA PRO A 327 5.73 -22.65 1.75
C PRO A 327 7.14 -22.27 2.20
N GLU A 328 8.04 -21.92 1.26
CA GLU A 328 9.45 -21.59 1.52
C GLU A 328 9.69 -20.39 2.45
N ILE A 329 8.66 -19.57 2.67
CA ILE A 329 8.72 -18.41 3.58
C ILE A 329 7.50 -18.36 4.50
N ASN A 330 6.75 -19.45 4.58
CA ASN A 330 5.52 -19.54 5.39
C ASN A 330 4.54 -18.38 5.13
N CYS A 331 4.39 -17.95 3.87
CA CYS A 331 3.47 -16.86 3.49
C CYS A 331 2.51 -17.25 2.35
N LEU A 332 1.42 -16.51 2.25
CA LEU A 332 0.56 -16.42 1.08
C LEU A 332 1.03 -15.26 0.20
N GLY A 333 1.17 -15.48 -1.10
CA GLY A 333 1.46 -14.45 -2.08
C GLY A 333 0.18 -13.88 -2.70
N MET A 334 0.09 -12.55 -2.74
CA MET A 334 -0.91 -11.81 -3.49
C MET A 334 -0.26 -11.18 -4.72
N LYS A 335 -0.69 -11.62 -5.90
CA LYS A 335 -0.22 -11.07 -7.18
C LYS A 335 -0.87 -9.71 -7.44
N LEU A 336 -0.05 -8.74 -7.84
CA LEU A 336 -0.52 -7.38 -8.16
C LEU A 336 -0.73 -7.15 -9.66
N ASP A 337 -0.36 -8.11 -10.52
CA ASP A 337 -0.46 -8.03 -12.00
C ASP A 337 0.29 -6.83 -12.64
N TYR A 338 1.29 -6.33 -11.93
CA TYR A 338 2.22 -5.31 -12.38
C TYR A 338 3.62 -5.88 -12.47
N ALA A 339 4.42 -5.37 -13.41
CA ALA A 339 5.82 -5.72 -13.55
C ALA A 339 6.71 -4.52 -13.87
N ALA A 340 7.97 -4.59 -13.44
CA ALA A 340 9.01 -3.74 -13.97
C ALA A 340 9.44 -4.28 -15.35
N SER A 341 9.54 -3.40 -16.35
CA SER A 341 9.96 -3.75 -17.71
C SER A 341 9.14 -4.90 -18.33
N PRO A 342 7.82 -4.75 -18.52
CA PRO A 342 6.92 -5.84 -18.93
C PRO A 342 7.21 -6.43 -20.32
N ASN A 343 7.99 -5.71 -21.14
CA ASN A 343 8.34 -6.13 -22.51
C ASN A 343 9.66 -6.94 -22.54
N CYS A 344 10.29 -7.18 -21.40
CA CYS A 344 11.45 -8.06 -21.31
C CYS A 344 11.02 -9.53 -21.29
N LYS A 345 11.91 -10.45 -21.72
CA LYS A 345 11.62 -11.90 -21.72
C LYS A 345 11.20 -12.41 -20.34
N ASN A 346 11.78 -11.83 -19.27
CA ASN A 346 11.52 -12.20 -17.87
C ASN A 346 11.13 -10.94 -17.07
N PRO A 347 9.85 -10.53 -17.07
CA PRO A 347 9.40 -9.35 -16.35
C PRO A 347 9.42 -9.59 -14.83
N GLU A 348 9.90 -8.60 -14.05
CA GLU A 348 9.91 -8.69 -12.59
C GLU A 348 8.51 -8.34 -12.05
N ILE A 349 7.74 -9.35 -11.63
CA ILE A 349 6.33 -9.21 -11.22
C ILE A 349 6.25 -8.76 -9.77
N PHE A 350 5.41 -7.78 -9.43
CA PHE A 350 5.22 -7.36 -8.04
C PHE A 350 4.23 -8.27 -7.30
N ASN A 351 4.63 -8.69 -6.09
CA ASN A 351 3.82 -9.49 -5.18
C ASN A 351 3.86 -8.92 -3.75
N VAL A 352 2.77 -9.15 -3.01
CA VAL A 352 2.69 -8.88 -1.56
C VAL A 352 2.61 -10.21 -0.84
N PHE A 353 3.50 -10.42 0.14
CA PHE A 353 3.48 -11.61 0.97
C PHE A 353 2.73 -11.33 2.26
N LEU A 354 1.78 -12.20 2.58
CA LEU A 354 0.86 -12.07 3.69
C LEU A 354 0.92 -13.31 4.57
N ARG A 355 0.68 -13.12 5.85
CA ARG A 355 0.55 -14.19 6.82
C ARG A 355 -0.74 -14.01 7.61
N LYS A 356 -1.49 -15.11 7.78
CA LYS A 356 -2.70 -15.14 8.61
C LYS A 356 -2.30 -15.03 10.08
N VAL A 357 -2.79 -14.00 10.75
CA VAL A 357 -2.51 -13.71 12.17
C VAL A 357 -3.75 -13.81 13.05
N GLY A 358 -4.92 -14.01 12.44
CA GLY A 358 -6.18 -14.25 13.14
C GLY A 358 -7.33 -14.56 12.19
N PRO A 359 -8.57 -14.68 12.71
CA PRO A 359 -9.74 -14.98 11.89
C PRO A 359 -9.99 -13.89 10.83
N ASN A 360 -9.90 -14.24 9.55
CA ASN A 360 -9.92 -13.31 8.39
C ASN A 360 -8.89 -12.16 8.48
N LEU A 361 -7.87 -12.25 9.34
CA LEU A 361 -6.91 -11.18 9.59
C LEU A 361 -5.51 -11.59 9.15
N PHE A 362 -4.90 -10.73 8.34
CA PHE A 362 -3.60 -10.94 7.72
C PHE A 362 -2.68 -9.76 8.02
N SER A 363 -1.38 -10.01 8.02
CA SER A 363 -0.35 -8.98 8.10
C SER A 363 0.65 -9.15 6.97
N ARG A 364 1.15 -8.04 6.43
CA ARG A 364 2.19 -8.06 5.39
C ARG A 364 3.51 -8.49 6.02
N VAL A 365 4.23 -9.37 5.33
CA VAL A 365 5.52 -9.88 5.75
C VAL A 365 6.59 -9.41 4.76
N LEU A 366 7.75 -9.03 5.28
CA LEU A 366 8.95 -8.78 4.48
C LEU A 366 9.81 -10.05 4.45
N PRO A 367 9.91 -10.75 3.31
CA PRO A 367 10.75 -11.94 3.22
C PRO A 367 12.22 -11.63 3.49
N MET A 368 12.86 -12.44 4.32
CA MET A 368 14.29 -12.27 4.62
C MET A 368 15.17 -12.58 3.40
N ALA A 369 14.81 -13.58 2.60
CA ALA A 369 15.62 -13.96 1.43
C ALA A 369 15.44 -12.96 0.28
N ALA A 370 16.56 -12.48 -0.27
CA ALA A 370 16.57 -11.47 -1.34
C ALA A 370 15.81 -11.88 -2.60
N LYS A 371 15.74 -13.19 -2.91
CA LYS A 371 14.98 -13.75 -4.05
C LYS A 371 13.47 -13.45 -4.01
N TYR A 372 12.94 -13.13 -2.83
CA TYR A 372 11.52 -12.76 -2.64
C TYR A 372 11.33 -11.25 -2.38
N ARG A 373 12.40 -10.45 -2.29
CA ARG A 373 12.32 -9.01 -1.94
C ARG A 373 11.91 -8.12 -3.12
N HIS A 374 12.54 -8.34 -4.26
CA HIS A 374 12.11 -7.85 -5.58
C HIS A 374 11.76 -9.12 -6.30
N THR A 375 10.52 -9.28 -6.75
CA THR A 375 10.08 -10.58 -7.27
C THR A 375 10.61 -10.77 -8.70
N ARG A 376 11.94 -10.98 -8.78
CA ARG A 376 12.68 -11.71 -9.80
C ARG A 376 12.30 -13.19 -9.85
N VAL A 377 11.32 -13.61 -9.04
CA VAL A 377 10.77 -14.95 -9.18
C VAL A 377 10.08 -14.97 -10.54
N GLU A 378 10.78 -15.53 -11.52
CA GLU A 378 10.17 -16.36 -12.56
C GLU A 378 9.24 -17.32 -11.81
N LEU A 379 8.00 -16.88 -11.53
CA LEU A 379 6.91 -17.80 -11.22
C LEU A 379 6.48 -18.45 -12.54
N ASP A 380 7.46 -18.99 -13.28
CA ASP A 380 7.30 -19.81 -14.47
C ASP A 380 7.02 -21.28 -14.08
N ASP A 381 6.93 -21.55 -12.77
CA ASP A 381 6.37 -22.79 -12.28
C ASP A 381 4.85 -22.74 -12.40
N ALA A 382 4.37 -23.18 -13.55
CA ALA A 382 3.08 -23.84 -13.75
C ALA A 382 2.82 -25.05 -12.80
N ARG A 383 3.59 -25.17 -11.70
CA ARG A 383 3.60 -26.25 -10.71
C ARG A 383 3.42 -25.78 -9.26
N ARG A 384 3.25 -24.48 -8.97
CA ARG A 384 2.86 -24.05 -7.61
C ARG A 384 1.34 -24.08 -7.44
N THR A 385 0.94 -25.10 -6.70
CA THR A 385 -0.38 -25.65 -6.43
C THR A 385 -1.38 -24.68 -5.79
N MET A 386 -2.60 -24.72 -6.33
CA MET A 386 -3.91 -24.26 -5.84
C MET A 386 -4.07 -22.89 -5.19
N VAL A 387 -4.93 -22.11 -5.84
CA VAL A 387 -5.44 -20.81 -5.45
C VAL A 387 -6.37 -20.94 -4.25
N VAL A 388 -5.97 -20.39 -3.11
CA VAL A 388 -6.88 -20.15 -1.99
C VAL A 388 -7.65 -18.87 -2.30
N GLU A 389 -8.98 -18.97 -2.36
CA GLU A 389 -9.86 -17.80 -2.47
C GLU A 389 -10.46 -17.50 -1.10
N GLU A 390 -10.00 -16.42 -0.47
CA GLU A 390 -10.41 -16.02 0.87
C GLU A 390 -10.72 -14.52 0.92
N ASP A 391 -11.67 -14.16 1.79
CA ASP A 391 -11.83 -12.78 2.24
C ASP A 391 -10.66 -12.47 3.19
N ALA A 392 -9.91 -11.42 2.90
CA ALA A 392 -8.72 -11.07 3.67
C ALA A 392 -8.81 -9.62 4.16
N CYS A 393 -8.73 -9.43 5.47
CA CYS A 393 -8.47 -8.11 6.04
C CYS A 393 -6.97 -8.01 6.36
N VAL A 394 -6.25 -7.12 5.68
CA VAL A 394 -4.81 -6.92 5.89
C VAL A 394 -4.59 -5.70 6.79
N ILE A 395 -3.88 -5.89 7.90
CA ILE A 395 -3.52 -4.80 8.82
C ILE A 395 -2.78 -3.71 8.04
N SER A 396 -3.32 -2.48 8.04
CA SER A 396 -2.75 -1.38 7.29
C SER A 396 -1.43 -0.88 7.89
N ARG A 397 -1.34 -0.87 9.24
CA ARG A 397 -0.17 -0.46 10.01
C ARG A 397 0.13 -1.40 11.15
N VAL A 398 1.37 -1.86 11.23
CA VAL A 398 1.89 -2.75 12.27
C VAL A 398 2.61 -1.90 13.32
N THR A 399 1.84 -1.39 14.29
CA THR A 399 2.40 -0.67 15.44
C THR A 399 3.13 -1.62 16.40
N PRO A 400 4.00 -1.14 17.31
CA PRO A 400 4.62 -1.99 18.32
C PRO A 400 3.60 -2.76 19.19
N SER A 401 2.42 -2.18 19.44
CA SER A 401 1.32 -2.85 20.15
C SER A 401 0.72 -3.98 19.31
N ILE A 402 0.50 -3.76 18.00
CA ILE A 402 0.00 -4.80 17.10
C ILE A 402 1.02 -5.91 16.94
N GLN A 403 2.30 -5.58 16.78
CA GLN A 403 3.39 -6.56 16.76
C GLN A 403 3.37 -7.43 18.02
N ARG A 404 3.23 -6.82 19.20
CA ARG A 404 3.09 -7.55 20.46
C ARG A 404 1.83 -8.41 20.51
N GLN A 405 0.69 -7.90 20.05
CA GLN A 405 -0.56 -8.68 19.99
C GLN A 405 -0.44 -9.88 19.05
N ILE A 406 0.23 -9.74 17.90
CA ILE A 406 0.51 -10.86 16.99
C ILE A 406 1.39 -11.90 17.72
N GLN A 407 2.43 -11.46 18.43
CA GLN A 407 3.28 -12.36 19.22
C GLN A 407 2.54 -13.03 20.39
N GLU A 408 1.70 -12.29 21.12
CA GLU A 408 0.86 -12.82 22.19
C GLU A 408 -0.22 -13.78 21.64
N SER A 409 -0.70 -13.57 20.42
CA SER A 409 -1.69 -14.46 19.80
C SER A 409 -1.14 -15.87 19.60
N VAL A 410 0.18 -16.01 19.38
CA VAL A 410 0.86 -17.31 19.31
C VAL A 410 0.71 -18.06 20.62
N THR A 411 0.85 -17.38 21.76
CA THR A 411 0.84 -18.02 23.09
C THR A 411 -0.56 -18.20 23.66
N ARG A 412 -1.56 -17.47 23.17
CA ARG A 412 -2.96 -17.50 23.66
C ARG A 412 -3.95 -18.22 22.75
N ARG A 413 -3.47 -19.04 21.81
CA ARG A 413 -4.30 -19.81 20.88
C ARG A 413 -4.19 -21.31 21.09
N VAL A 414 -5.22 -22.00 20.62
CA VAL A 414 -5.28 -23.46 20.43
C VAL A 414 -4.95 -23.75 18.98
N ASP A 415 -3.80 -24.34 18.72
CA ASP A 415 -3.45 -24.83 17.39
C ASP A 415 -3.87 -26.31 17.27
N VAL A 416 -4.73 -26.60 16.29
CA VAL A 416 -5.09 -27.97 15.92
C VAL A 416 -4.24 -28.38 14.73
N TYR A 417 -3.25 -29.25 14.97
CA TYR A 417 -2.38 -29.77 13.92
C TYR A 417 -2.95 -31.07 13.38
N LEU A 418 -3.10 -31.15 12.06
CA LEU A 418 -3.41 -32.40 11.40
C LEU A 418 -2.16 -33.01 10.78
N GLN A 419 -1.75 -34.18 11.28
CA GLN A 419 -0.76 -35.01 10.61
C GLN A 419 -1.47 -36.12 9.83
N ILE A 420 -1.26 -36.15 8.52
CA ILE A 420 -1.72 -37.24 7.66
C ILE A 420 -0.61 -38.27 7.57
N LEU A 421 -0.87 -39.49 8.06
CA LEU A 421 0.04 -40.62 7.87
C LEU A 421 -0.46 -41.44 6.66
N GLN A 422 0.40 -41.61 5.66
CA GLN A 422 0.13 -42.46 4.50
C GLN A 422 0.81 -43.82 4.72
N ASN A 423 0.11 -44.91 4.39
CA ASN A 423 0.72 -46.23 4.31
C ASN A 423 1.47 -46.37 2.97
N HIS A 424 2.50 -47.21 2.93
CA HIS A 424 3.46 -47.36 1.82
C HIS A 424 2.90 -47.85 0.47
N GLU A 425 1.57 -47.94 0.28
CA GLU A 425 1.01 -48.31 -1.03
C GLU A 425 0.85 -47.07 -1.92
N GLU A 426 1.43 -47.11 -3.12
CA GLU A 426 1.50 -45.99 -4.07
C GLU A 426 0.12 -45.49 -4.58
N HIS A 427 -0.97 -46.20 -4.28
CA HIS A 427 -2.29 -45.99 -4.90
C HIS A 427 -3.32 -45.23 -4.03
N LEU A 428 -3.12 -45.10 -2.72
CA LEU A 428 -4.05 -44.39 -1.82
C LEU A 428 -3.44 -43.12 -1.25
N LYS A 429 -4.05 -41.97 -1.58
CA LYS A 429 -3.60 -40.65 -1.08
C LYS A 429 -4.72 -39.95 -0.33
N LEU A 430 -4.45 -39.60 0.93
CA LEU A 430 -5.29 -38.71 1.74
C LEU A 430 -4.75 -37.27 1.64
N GLN A 431 -5.60 -36.32 1.25
CA GLN A 431 -5.24 -34.91 1.09
C GLN A 431 -6.24 -34.01 1.81
N VAL A 432 -5.77 -32.94 2.47
CA VAL A 432 -6.66 -31.89 2.98
C VAL A 432 -7.07 -30.99 1.82
N VAL A 433 -8.36 -30.79 1.63
CA VAL A 433 -8.90 -29.93 0.58
C VAL A 433 -9.23 -28.54 1.14
N GLU A 434 -9.95 -28.50 2.26
CA GLU A 434 -10.42 -27.25 2.88
C GLU A 434 -10.68 -27.48 4.38
N GLY A 435 -10.55 -26.41 5.17
CA GLY A 435 -10.88 -26.39 6.59
C GLY A 435 -12.02 -25.43 6.89
N PHE A 436 -12.92 -25.84 7.78
CA PHE A 436 -14.09 -25.09 8.23
C PHE A 436 -14.04 -24.82 9.73
N PRO A 437 -14.29 -23.57 10.15
CA PRO A 437 -14.63 -22.41 9.33
C PRO A 437 -13.38 -21.80 8.64
N PRO A 438 -13.53 -21.31 7.38
CA PRO A 438 -12.39 -20.91 6.54
C PRO A 438 -11.67 -19.67 7.07
N ASP A 439 -12.37 -18.81 7.80
CA ASP A 439 -11.78 -17.64 8.44
C ASP A 439 -10.65 -17.99 9.40
N ARG A 440 -10.64 -19.20 9.97
CA ARG A 440 -9.66 -19.67 10.96
C ARG A 440 -8.70 -20.72 10.44
N TRP A 441 -8.91 -21.23 9.22
CA TRP A 441 -8.06 -22.22 8.59
C TRP A 441 -6.77 -21.58 8.06
N ASP A 442 -5.61 -22.04 8.52
CA ASP A 442 -4.30 -21.72 7.95
C ASP A 442 -3.89 -22.88 7.04
N SER A 443 -4.19 -22.75 5.75
CA SER A 443 -3.93 -23.78 4.74
C SER A 443 -2.45 -24.16 4.66
N LEU A 444 -1.57 -23.17 4.85
CA LEU A 444 -0.13 -23.31 4.69
C LEU A 444 0.49 -24.24 5.74
N ASN A 445 0.07 -24.09 7.00
CA ASN A 445 0.52 -24.95 8.11
C ASN A 445 -0.47 -26.05 8.46
N ARG A 446 -1.58 -26.15 7.72
CA ARG A 446 -2.67 -27.11 7.92
C ARG A 446 -3.16 -27.14 9.36
N LYS A 447 -3.43 -25.95 9.91
CA LYS A 447 -3.87 -25.77 11.30
C LYS A 447 -5.02 -24.78 11.42
N PHE A 448 -5.77 -24.89 12.51
CA PHE A 448 -6.81 -23.91 12.86
C PHE A 448 -6.32 -22.94 13.93
N LEU A 449 -6.59 -21.65 13.73
CA LEU A 449 -6.31 -20.58 14.69
C LEU A 449 -7.55 -20.32 15.56
N ILE A 450 -7.52 -20.77 16.82
CA ILE A 450 -8.70 -20.78 17.70
C ILE A 450 -8.37 -20.12 19.06
N PRO A 451 -9.26 -19.28 19.63
CA PRO A 451 -9.06 -18.70 20.95
C PRO A 451 -9.18 -19.76 22.07
N LYS A 452 -8.39 -19.61 23.14
CA LYS A 452 -8.32 -20.53 24.29
C LYS A 452 -9.62 -20.63 25.10
N ASP A 453 -10.38 -19.55 25.17
CA ASP A 453 -11.42 -19.39 26.20
C ASP A 453 -12.83 -19.83 25.79
N ALA A 454 -12.99 -20.45 24.61
CA ALA A 454 -14.28 -20.88 24.09
C ALA A 454 -14.25 -22.36 23.68
N PRO A 455 -15.34 -23.12 23.89
CA PRO A 455 -15.47 -24.43 23.27
C PRO A 455 -15.49 -24.21 21.75
N TYR A 456 -14.84 -25.12 21.03
CA TYR A 456 -14.65 -24.93 19.61
C TYR A 456 -14.80 -26.22 18.83
N ARG A 457 -15.37 -26.10 17.63
CA ARG A 457 -15.56 -27.20 16.71
C ARG A 457 -15.03 -26.80 15.33
N THR A 458 -14.37 -27.73 14.66
CA THR A 458 -13.82 -27.55 13.32
C THR A 458 -14.10 -28.79 12.48
N SER A 459 -14.21 -28.61 11.16
CA SER A 459 -14.32 -29.71 10.22
C SER A 459 -13.32 -29.55 9.08
N LEU A 460 -12.77 -30.67 8.62
CA LEU A 460 -11.83 -30.74 7.52
C LEU A 460 -12.43 -31.59 6.43
N ARG A 461 -12.47 -31.07 5.20
CA ARG A 461 -12.75 -31.92 4.04
C ARG A 461 -11.45 -32.56 3.59
N LEU A 462 -11.42 -33.87 3.67
CA LEU A 462 -10.32 -34.70 3.21
C LEU A 462 -10.73 -35.42 1.93
N ARG A 463 -9.84 -35.43 0.95
CA ARG A 463 -10.00 -36.19 -0.28
C ARG A 463 -9.17 -37.47 -0.21
N ILE A 464 -9.84 -38.59 -0.41
CA ILE A 464 -9.22 -39.90 -0.60
C ILE A 464 -9.15 -40.13 -2.10
N ALA A 465 -7.95 -40.19 -2.67
CA ALA A 465 -7.73 -40.53 -4.06
C ALA A 465 -7.28 -41.99 -4.19
N LEU A 466 -7.93 -42.73 -5.08
CA LEU A 466 -7.63 -44.12 -5.46
C LEU A 466 -7.52 -44.19 -7.00
N GLY A 467 -6.30 -44.15 -7.53
CA GLY A 467 -6.08 -44.05 -8.98
C GLY A 467 -6.69 -42.76 -9.57
N GLN A 468 -7.61 -42.89 -10.53
CA GLN A 468 -8.35 -41.75 -11.12
C GLN A 468 -9.62 -41.35 -10.35
N ASN A 469 -10.07 -42.18 -9.41
CA ASN A 469 -11.28 -41.92 -8.62
C ASN A 469 -10.94 -41.20 -7.33
N HIS A 470 -11.87 -40.37 -6.84
CA HIS A 470 -11.75 -39.72 -5.55
C HIS A 470 -13.07 -39.74 -4.78
N THR A 471 -12.96 -39.71 -3.46
CA THR A 471 -14.10 -39.58 -2.55
C THR A 471 -13.73 -38.61 -1.45
N ASP A 472 -14.66 -37.71 -1.12
CA ASP A 472 -14.46 -36.73 -0.06
C ASP A 472 -15.09 -37.24 1.24
N VAL A 473 -14.35 -37.13 2.33
CA VAL A 473 -14.78 -37.44 3.70
C VAL A 473 -14.48 -36.25 4.59
N TYR A 474 -15.27 -36.07 5.64
CA TYR A 474 -15.15 -34.94 6.54
C TYR A 474 -14.67 -35.42 7.90
N LEU A 475 -13.57 -34.85 8.40
CA LEU A 475 -13.06 -35.06 9.75
C LEU A 475 -13.48 -33.88 10.62
N THR A 476 -14.37 -34.12 11.56
CA THR A 476 -14.82 -33.11 12.53
C THR A 476 -14.10 -33.33 13.86
N CYS A 477 -13.64 -32.26 14.47
CA CYS A 477 -13.03 -32.25 15.78
C CYS A 477 -13.74 -31.26 16.70
N GLY A 478 -14.00 -31.68 17.94
CA GLY A 478 -14.47 -30.82 19.03
C GLY A 478 -13.41 -30.70 20.12
N ILE A 479 -13.14 -29.45 20.53
CA ILE A 479 -12.27 -29.10 21.65
C ILE A 479 -13.11 -28.36 22.69
N PRO A 480 -13.39 -28.99 23.84
CA PRO A 480 -14.12 -28.36 24.93
C PRO A 480 -13.39 -27.13 25.50
N SER A 481 -14.13 -26.20 26.12
CA SER A 481 -13.53 -25.01 26.71
C SER A 481 -12.60 -25.37 27.86
N THR A 482 -11.44 -24.73 27.92
CA THR A 482 -10.41 -25.06 28.92
C THR A 482 -10.63 -24.35 30.25
N GLY A 483 -11.79 -23.74 30.46
CA GLY A 483 -12.12 -22.89 31.62
C GLY A 483 -13.22 -23.41 32.55
N GLY A 484 -13.87 -24.53 32.21
CA GLY A 484 -14.89 -25.13 33.07
C GLY A 484 -14.28 -25.86 34.25
N ARG A 485 -14.72 -25.53 35.48
CA ARG A 485 -14.27 -26.15 36.76
C ARG A 485 -14.40 -27.68 36.80
N ASP A 486 -15.15 -28.29 35.89
CA ASP A 486 -15.45 -29.72 35.94
C ASP A 486 -14.50 -30.63 35.17
N GLY A 487 -13.67 -30.15 34.23
CA GLY A 487 -12.69 -31.00 33.53
C GLY A 487 -13.23 -32.31 32.88
N ARG A 488 -14.55 -32.45 32.75
CA ARG A 488 -15.23 -33.72 32.39
C ARG A 488 -15.31 -33.97 30.89
N LYS A 489 -15.23 -32.93 30.04
CA LYS A 489 -15.36 -33.07 28.59
C LYS A 489 -13.97 -33.20 27.96
N GLN A 490 -13.71 -34.33 27.28
CA GLN A 490 -12.46 -34.58 26.56
C GLN A 490 -12.56 -34.15 25.09
N PRO A 491 -11.45 -33.70 24.47
CA PRO A 491 -11.38 -33.52 23.02
C PRO A 491 -11.78 -34.77 22.26
N TRP A 492 -12.46 -34.62 21.13
CA TRP A 492 -12.93 -35.75 20.32
C TRP A 492 -12.78 -35.49 18.81
N THR A 493 -12.78 -36.57 18.03
CA THR A 493 -12.71 -36.55 16.56
C THR A 493 -13.66 -37.58 15.95
N ALA A 494 -14.36 -37.23 14.87
CA ALA A 494 -15.27 -38.13 14.16
C ALA A 494 -15.19 -37.91 12.64
N PHE A 495 -15.34 -38.99 11.87
CA PHE A 495 -15.46 -38.95 10.41
C PHE A 495 -16.92 -38.95 9.97
N SER A 496 -17.20 -38.32 8.82
CA SER A 496 -18.51 -38.24 8.16
C SER A 496 -18.34 -38.33 6.64
N THR A 497 -19.33 -38.89 5.94
CA THR A 497 -19.45 -38.79 4.47
C THR A 497 -20.41 -37.68 4.03
N SER A 498 -21.19 -37.14 4.96
CA SER A 498 -22.15 -36.05 4.70
C SER A 498 -21.43 -34.71 4.71
N ASP A 499 -21.84 -33.79 3.82
CA ASP A 499 -21.26 -32.45 3.73
C ASP A 499 -21.49 -31.65 5.01
N CYS A 500 -20.46 -31.58 5.85
CA CYS A 500 -20.52 -30.90 7.14
C CYS A 500 -20.68 -29.38 7.03
N ARG A 501 -20.67 -28.78 5.82
CA ARG A 501 -21.01 -27.37 5.62
C ARG A 501 -22.40 -27.05 6.16
N GLN A 502 -23.38 -27.96 6.01
CA GLN A 502 -24.74 -27.76 6.49
C GLN A 502 -24.85 -27.75 8.02
N LEU A 503 -24.01 -28.52 8.72
CA LEU A 503 -23.97 -28.57 10.19
C LEU A 503 -23.56 -27.23 10.82
N TRP A 504 -22.77 -26.43 10.11
CA TRP A 504 -22.35 -25.11 10.59
C TRP A 504 -23.46 -24.04 10.47
N TYR A 505 -24.33 -24.12 9.46
CA TYR A 505 -25.37 -23.10 9.20
C TYR A 505 -26.72 -23.39 9.88
N SER A 506 -27.00 -24.63 10.30
CA SER A 506 -28.30 -25.05 10.87
C SER A 506 -28.47 -24.75 12.37
N GLY A 507 -27.96 -23.61 12.84
CA GLY A 507 -27.77 -23.30 14.27
C GLY A 507 -28.92 -23.63 15.21
N ASN A 508 -28.68 -24.59 16.11
CA ASN A 508 -29.04 -24.55 17.53
C ASN A 508 -28.28 -25.68 18.24
N TRP A 509 -27.04 -25.41 18.66
CA TRP A 509 -26.16 -26.40 19.30
C TRP A 509 -26.18 -26.17 20.82
N GLY A 510 -27.20 -26.70 21.50
CA GLY A 510 -27.32 -26.65 22.96
C GLY A 510 -26.18 -27.40 23.67
N ASP A 511 -26.08 -27.21 24.98
CA ASP A 511 -25.05 -27.76 25.88
C ASP A 511 -24.99 -29.31 25.98
N ASP A 512 -25.91 -30.00 25.30
CA ASP A 512 -26.13 -31.44 25.39
C ASP A 512 -25.27 -32.28 24.43
N ASP A 513 -25.06 -33.53 24.85
CA ASP A 513 -23.97 -34.49 24.57
C ASP A 513 -23.24 -34.41 23.21
N GLU A 514 -22.01 -33.90 23.25
CA GLU A 514 -21.11 -33.86 22.08
C GLU A 514 -20.68 -35.27 21.62
N SER A 515 -20.74 -36.27 22.51
CA SER A 515 -20.41 -37.67 22.24
C SER A 515 -21.49 -38.39 21.41
N GLU A 516 -22.78 -38.14 21.70
CA GLU A 516 -23.90 -38.68 20.93
C GLU A 516 -23.92 -38.10 19.51
N MET A 517 -23.52 -36.84 19.35
CA MET A 517 -23.39 -36.19 18.05
C MET A 517 -22.21 -36.70 17.22
N ALA A 518 -21.07 -36.97 17.83
CA ALA A 518 -19.94 -37.65 17.19
C ALA A 518 -20.35 -39.06 16.72
N GLN A 519 -21.16 -39.77 17.53
CA GLN A 519 -21.73 -41.07 17.17
C GLN A 519 -22.75 -40.95 16.02
N ALA A 520 -23.66 -39.96 16.06
CA ALA A 520 -24.62 -39.70 14.98
C ALA A 520 -23.92 -39.31 13.66
N THR A 521 -22.82 -38.56 13.74
CA THR A 521 -22.00 -38.18 12.58
C THR A 521 -21.26 -39.40 12.00
N ALA A 522 -20.75 -40.28 12.87
CA ALA A 522 -20.08 -41.52 12.48
C ALA A 522 -21.03 -42.61 11.94
N GLN A 523 -22.34 -42.50 12.14
CA GLN A 523 -23.35 -43.44 11.61
C GLN A 523 -23.49 -43.38 10.08
N TYR A 524 -23.06 -42.28 9.44
CA TYR A 524 -23.16 -42.10 7.99
C TYR A 524 -22.02 -42.78 7.19
N LEU A 525 -20.98 -43.30 7.85
CA LEU A 525 -19.89 -44.04 7.20
C LEU A 525 -20.33 -45.45 6.81
N THR A 526 -19.98 -45.91 5.61
CA THR A 526 -20.09 -47.34 5.26
C THR A 526 -19.19 -48.18 6.17
N SER A 527 -19.61 -49.41 6.46
CA SER A 527 -18.87 -50.35 7.33
C SER A 527 -17.41 -50.54 6.89
N ASN A 528 -17.14 -50.55 5.59
CA ASN A 528 -15.79 -50.66 5.03
C ASN A 528 -14.95 -49.38 5.25
N MET A 529 -15.51 -48.18 5.07
CA MET A 529 -14.77 -46.93 5.34
C MET A 529 -14.51 -46.70 6.83
N LYS A 530 -15.44 -47.13 7.69
CA LYS A 530 -15.32 -47.02 9.15
C LYS A 530 -14.17 -47.87 9.71
N ALA A 531 -13.86 -48.99 9.07
CA ALA A 531 -12.69 -49.81 9.42
C ALA A 531 -11.36 -49.15 8.98
N LEU A 532 -11.38 -48.47 7.82
CA LEU A 532 -10.19 -47.91 7.18
C LEU A 532 -9.78 -46.53 7.71
N LEU A 533 -10.71 -45.65 8.08
CA LEU A 533 -10.39 -44.29 8.52
C LEU A 533 -10.24 -44.23 10.04
N LYS A 534 -9.03 -43.88 10.50
CA LYS A 534 -8.76 -43.65 11.93
C LYS A 534 -8.23 -42.24 12.15
N ALA A 535 -8.74 -41.60 13.19
CA ALA A 535 -8.23 -40.36 13.72
C ALA A 535 -7.98 -40.54 15.21
N ARG A 536 -6.83 -40.05 15.70
CA ARG A 536 -6.50 -40.05 17.11
C ARG A 536 -5.96 -38.70 17.54
N ILE A 537 -6.28 -38.30 18.77
CA ILE A 537 -5.71 -37.13 19.41
C ILE A 537 -4.43 -37.59 20.12
N CYS A 538 -3.28 -37.14 19.63
CA CYS A 538 -1.96 -37.58 20.10
C CYS A 538 -1.41 -36.71 21.22
N GLN A 539 -1.82 -35.45 21.25
CA GLN A 539 -1.44 -34.50 22.28
C GLN A 539 -2.71 -33.86 22.79
N GLU A 540 -3.12 -34.28 23.98
CA GLU A 540 -4.20 -33.61 24.67
C GLU A 540 -3.72 -32.26 25.21
N PRO A 541 -4.61 -31.27 25.21
CA PRO A 541 -4.20 -29.98 25.71
C PRO A 541 -4.09 -29.97 27.22
N ARG A 542 -2.86 -29.91 27.73
CA ARG A 542 -2.64 -29.71 29.18
C ARG A 542 -2.68 -28.22 29.46
N ASN A 543 -3.58 -27.82 30.33
CA ASN A 543 -3.70 -26.45 30.84
C ASN A 543 -2.51 -26.15 31.76
N VAL A 544 -1.33 -25.96 31.18
CA VAL A 544 -0.19 -25.44 31.94
C VAL A 544 -0.43 -23.94 32.05
N TRP A 545 -0.65 -23.45 33.27
CA TRP A 545 -0.59 -22.03 33.56
C TRP A 545 0.80 -21.52 33.15
N GLY A 546 0.92 -20.97 31.94
CA GLY A 546 2.21 -20.67 31.32
C GLY A 546 2.06 -20.02 29.94
N SER A 547 3.18 -19.49 29.44
CA SER A 547 3.33 -18.68 28.23
C SER A 547 3.42 -19.48 26.92
N MET A 548 3.10 -20.77 26.91
CA MET A 548 3.23 -21.62 25.71
C MET A 548 1.88 -21.84 24.99
N PRO A 549 1.89 -21.91 23.65
CA PRO A 549 0.70 -22.20 22.86
C PRO A 549 0.03 -23.51 23.28
N PHE A 550 -1.29 -23.50 23.38
CA PHE A 550 -2.07 -24.72 23.60
C PHE A 550 -2.10 -25.50 22.29
N THR A 551 -1.63 -26.73 22.29
CA THR A 551 -1.50 -27.52 21.06
C THR A 551 -2.29 -28.82 21.16
N CYS A 552 -3.19 -29.04 20.21
CA CYS A 552 -3.89 -30.30 20.00
C CYS A 552 -3.39 -30.92 18.70
N LYS A 553 -2.80 -32.10 18.76
CA LYS A 553 -2.32 -32.82 17.56
C LYS A 553 -3.27 -33.96 17.23
N ILE A 554 -3.80 -33.95 16.01
CA ILE A 554 -4.67 -34.98 15.47
C ILE A 554 -3.89 -35.73 14.38
N GLU A 555 -3.74 -37.03 14.54
CA GLU A 555 -3.22 -37.90 13.49
C GLU A 555 -4.40 -38.58 12.80
N ALA A 556 -4.54 -38.34 11.49
CA ALA A 556 -5.50 -39.01 10.63
C ALA A 556 -4.75 -39.95 9.68
N TYR A 557 -5.21 -41.19 9.60
CA TYR A 557 -4.55 -42.23 8.82
C TYR A 557 -5.53 -43.27 8.29
N LEU A 558 -5.09 -43.94 7.23
CA LEU A 558 -5.79 -45.09 6.66
C LEU A 558 -5.23 -46.35 7.32
N ALA A 559 -6.00 -46.95 8.22
CA ALA A 559 -5.70 -48.22 8.84
C ALA A 559 -6.13 -49.35 7.91
N LEU A 560 -5.18 -50.11 7.37
CA LEU A 560 -5.47 -51.36 6.66
C LEU A 560 -5.87 -52.46 7.65
#